data_AF-A0A6B3MLU3-F1
#
_entry.id   AF-A0A6B3MLU3-F1
#
_cell.length_a   1.000
_cell.length_b   1.000
_cell.length_c   1.000
_cell.angle_alpha   90.00
_cell.angle_beta   90.00
_cell.angle_gamma   90.00
#
_symmetry.space_group_name_H-M   'P 1'
#
loop_
_entity.id
_entity.type
_entity.pdbx_description
1 polymer ?
#
loop_
_entity_poly.entity_id
_entity_poly.type
_entity_poly.pdbx_seq_one_letter_code
_entity_poly.pdbx_strand_id
1 'polypeptide(L)'
;MPYVYLIAKINPSSGHFTGAFKIGKTKRSPEIRLKELQTGNDFPLTIEYVIETSRPSEVESKLHAILRSHASTAGGGTEWFYFSNDVELSRVKRLMYKHSDNYRVPEPEPRPPRPRPEEKPYVPSRRRSNPIDLTDPSSIFLMILADPVSALFMMLLSVAVITILSLGLVNLLMVDSYQQLPLERTPQRSLIR
;
A
#
# COMPACT_ATOMS: atom_id res chain seq x y z
N MET A 1 -8.48 -32.39 -13.70
CA MET A 1 -7.41 -31.38 -13.87
C MET A 1 -7.10 -30.76 -12.51
N PRO A 2 -5.88 -30.24 -12.27
CA PRO A 2 -5.56 -29.52 -11.05
C PRO A 2 -6.09 -28.07 -11.10
N TYR A 3 -6.20 -27.47 -9.91
CA TYR A 3 -6.78 -26.16 -9.70
C TYR A 3 -5.81 -25.22 -8.99
N VAL A 4 -5.93 -23.93 -9.29
CA VAL A 4 -5.40 -22.84 -8.46
C VAL A 4 -6.60 -22.05 -7.94
N TYR A 5 -6.62 -21.81 -6.63
CA TYR A 5 -7.74 -21.21 -5.93
C TYR A 5 -7.34 -19.94 -5.18
N LEU A 6 -8.35 -19.12 -4.93
CA LEU A 6 -8.36 -17.98 -4.04
C LEU A 6 -9.43 -18.24 -2.98
N ILE A 7 -9.02 -18.36 -1.72
CA ILE A 7 -9.92 -18.57 -0.57
C ILE A 7 -9.94 -17.30 0.27
N ALA A 8 -11.12 -16.78 0.60
CA ALA A 8 -11.27 -15.60 1.44
C ALA A 8 -11.57 -16.00 2.90
N LYS A 9 -11.05 -15.22 3.86
CA LYS A 9 -11.55 -15.21 5.23
C LYS A 9 -12.77 -14.30 5.33
N ILE A 10 -13.81 -14.80 5.97
CA ILE A 10 -15.04 -14.06 6.24
C ILE A 10 -15.03 -13.61 7.70
N ASN A 11 -15.47 -12.38 7.94
CA ASN A 11 -15.74 -11.90 9.29
C ASN A 11 -17.08 -12.50 9.76
N PRO A 12 -17.09 -13.32 10.83
CA PRO A 12 -18.30 -14.02 11.27
C PRO A 12 -19.43 -13.09 11.72
N SER A 13 -19.10 -11.88 12.20
CA SER A 13 -20.10 -10.91 12.65
C SER A 13 -20.77 -10.16 11.51
N SER A 14 -20.05 -9.94 10.40
CA SER A 14 -20.54 -9.10 9.30
C SER A 14 -20.88 -9.87 8.03
N GLY A 15 -20.38 -11.10 7.87
CA GLY A 15 -20.51 -11.88 6.64
C GLY A 15 -19.65 -11.38 5.47
N HIS A 16 -18.93 -10.26 5.63
CA HIS A 16 -18.07 -9.69 4.61
C HIS A 16 -16.63 -10.25 4.68
N PHE A 17 -15.87 -10.09 3.60
CA PHE A 17 -14.46 -10.47 3.57
C PHE A 17 -13.64 -9.61 4.53
N THR A 18 -12.69 -10.24 5.22
CA THR A 18 -11.76 -9.54 6.11
C THR A 18 -10.67 -8.78 5.35
N GLY A 19 -10.59 -8.97 4.03
CA GLY A 19 -9.47 -8.54 3.18
C GLY A 19 -8.33 -9.56 3.12
N ALA A 20 -8.35 -10.64 3.92
CA ALA A 20 -7.34 -11.69 3.88
C ALA A 20 -7.74 -12.84 2.94
N PHE A 21 -6.88 -13.13 1.98
CA PHE A 21 -7.08 -14.14 0.95
C PHE A 21 -5.90 -15.11 0.88
N LYS A 22 -6.16 -16.40 0.68
CA LYS A 22 -5.16 -17.44 0.47
C LYS A 22 -5.11 -17.83 -0.99
N ILE A 23 -3.92 -17.81 -1.57
CA ILE A 23 -3.68 -18.36 -2.91
C ILE A 23 -3.00 -19.72 -2.73
N GLY A 24 -3.62 -20.76 -3.27
CA GLY A 24 -3.06 -22.10 -3.24
C GLY A 24 -3.44 -22.94 -4.43
N LYS A 25 -2.91 -24.16 -4.48
CA LYS A 25 -3.24 -25.15 -5.51
C LYS A 25 -3.71 -26.47 -4.92
N THR A 26 -4.48 -27.23 -5.70
CA THR A 26 -4.87 -28.59 -5.35
C THR A 26 -4.99 -29.48 -6.58
N LYS A 27 -4.69 -30.76 -6.41
CA LYS A 27 -4.99 -31.81 -7.42
C LYS A 27 -6.39 -32.41 -7.25
N ARG A 28 -7.02 -32.17 -6.09
CA ARG A 28 -8.38 -32.61 -5.75
C ARG A 28 -9.38 -31.49 -6.00
N SER A 29 -10.63 -31.65 -5.58
CA SER A 29 -11.60 -30.57 -5.66
C SER A 29 -11.25 -29.41 -4.71
N PRO A 30 -11.45 -28.14 -5.11
CA PRO A 30 -11.27 -26.98 -4.25
C PRO A 30 -12.12 -27.03 -2.96
N GLU A 31 -13.31 -27.63 -3.01
CA GLU A 31 -14.24 -27.73 -1.88
C GLU A 31 -13.71 -28.69 -0.81
N ILE A 32 -13.10 -29.81 -1.22
CA ILE A 32 -12.41 -30.72 -0.29
C ILE A 32 -11.26 -29.97 0.37
N ARG A 33 -10.48 -29.21 -0.40
CA ARG A 33 -9.37 -28.43 0.13
C ARG A 33 -9.82 -27.31 1.07
N LEU A 34 -10.96 -26.66 0.79
CA LEU A 34 -11.58 -25.68 1.67
C LEU A 34 -11.93 -26.31 3.02
N LYS A 35 -12.55 -27.49 3.03
CA LYS A 35 -12.89 -28.23 4.27
C LYS A 35 -11.64 -28.55 5.09
N GLU A 36 -10.58 -29.02 4.44
CA GLU A 36 -9.29 -29.27 5.12
C GLU A 36 -8.69 -28.01 5.74
N LEU A 37 -8.75 -26.89 5.04
CA LEU A 37 -8.23 -25.60 5.50
C LEU A 37 -9.10 -24.95 6.59
N GLN A 38 -10.39 -25.28 6.63
CA GLN A 38 -11.30 -24.81 7.66
C GLN A 38 -10.99 -25.47 9.01
N THR A 39 -10.55 -26.73 9.00
CA THR A 39 -10.13 -27.45 10.21
C THR A 39 -8.92 -26.74 10.84
N GLY A 40 -9.16 -26.09 11.98
CA GLY A 40 -8.13 -25.31 12.70
C GLY A 40 -8.03 -23.84 12.30
N ASN A 41 -9.01 -23.30 11.55
CA ASN A 41 -9.10 -21.87 11.27
C ASN A 41 -10.26 -21.24 12.05
N ASP A 42 -9.95 -20.22 12.84
CA ASP A 42 -10.94 -19.50 13.67
C ASP A 42 -11.92 -18.66 12.84
N PHE A 43 -11.57 -18.39 11.58
CA PHE A 43 -12.42 -17.64 10.66
C PHE A 43 -13.13 -18.58 9.69
N PRO A 44 -14.42 -18.35 9.38
CA PRO A 44 -15.07 -18.99 8.26
C PRO A 44 -14.34 -18.68 6.96
N LEU A 45 -14.16 -19.71 6.13
CA LEU A 45 -13.50 -19.63 4.84
C LEU A 45 -14.51 -19.84 3.71
N THR A 46 -14.31 -19.14 2.59
CA THR A 46 -15.06 -19.40 1.36
C THR A 46 -14.14 -19.42 0.15
N ILE A 47 -14.54 -20.14 -0.89
CA ILE A 47 -13.88 -20.09 -2.20
C ILE A 47 -14.35 -18.82 -2.91
N GLU A 48 -13.41 -17.92 -3.18
CA GLU A 48 -13.69 -16.66 -3.88
C GLU A 48 -13.48 -16.77 -5.39
N TYR A 49 -12.46 -17.53 -5.79
CA TYR A 49 -12.15 -17.73 -7.21
C TYR A 49 -11.36 -19.01 -7.44
N VAL A 50 -11.59 -19.65 -8.58
CA VAL A 50 -10.89 -20.88 -8.98
C VAL A 50 -10.60 -20.81 -10.48
N ILE A 51 -9.43 -21.30 -10.85
CA ILE A 51 -9.09 -21.61 -12.23
C ILE A 51 -8.64 -23.06 -12.35
N GLU A 52 -8.93 -23.66 -13.49
CA GLU A 52 -8.32 -24.91 -13.93
C GLU A 52 -7.06 -24.61 -14.72
N THR A 53 -5.98 -25.34 -14.43
CA THR A 53 -4.73 -25.21 -15.18
C THR A 53 -3.92 -26.50 -15.13
N SER A 54 -3.30 -26.83 -16.25
CA SER A 54 -2.33 -27.91 -16.40
C SER A 54 -1.02 -27.65 -15.65
N ARG A 55 -0.75 -26.39 -15.26
CA ARG A 55 0.52 -25.95 -14.66
C ARG A 55 0.34 -25.26 -13.30
N PRO A 56 -0.34 -25.91 -12.32
CA PRO A 56 -0.78 -25.27 -11.08
C PRO A 56 0.39 -24.74 -10.24
N SER A 57 1.52 -25.47 -10.19
CA SER A 57 2.70 -25.06 -9.44
C SER A 57 3.36 -23.82 -10.02
N GLU A 58 3.50 -23.74 -11.35
CA GLU A 58 4.10 -22.59 -12.01
C GLU A 58 3.23 -21.34 -11.79
N VAL A 59 1.91 -21.49 -11.92
CA VAL A 59 0.95 -20.40 -11.75
C VAL A 59 0.92 -19.90 -10.31
N GLU A 60 0.84 -20.79 -9.32
CA GLU A 60 0.89 -20.41 -7.90
C GLU A 60 2.18 -19.67 -7.56
N SER A 61 3.35 -20.20 -7.95
CA SER A 61 4.63 -19.55 -7.68
C SER A 61 4.74 -18.17 -8.34
N LYS A 62 4.23 -18.02 -9.58
CA LYS A 62 4.17 -16.71 -10.25
C LYS A 62 3.26 -15.73 -9.52
N LEU A 63 2.07 -16.17 -9.11
CA LEU A 63 1.14 -15.33 -8.36
C LEU A 63 1.74 -14.87 -7.03
N HIS A 64 2.36 -15.78 -6.27
CA HIS A 64 3.05 -15.46 -5.02
C HIS A 64 4.20 -14.48 -5.22
N ALA A 65 4.96 -14.62 -6.32
CA ALA A 65 6.03 -13.68 -6.65
C ALA A 65 5.49 -12.28 -6.98
N ILE A 66 4.44 -12.19 -7.81
CA ILE A 66 3.81 -10.92 -8.21
C ILE A 66 3.17 -10.23 -6.99
N LEU A 67 2.55 -11.01 -6.11
CA LEU A 67 1.76 -10.51 -4.99
C LEU A 67 2.55 -10.45 -3.69
N ARG A 68 3.87 -10.64 -3.73
CA ARG A 68 4.75 -10.67 -2.55
C ARG A 68 4.59 -9.43 -1.65
N SER A 69 4.36 -8.25 -2.24
CA SER A 69 4.15 -7.00 -1.48
C SER A 69 2.86 -6.99 -0.64
N HIS A 70 1.92 -7.88 -0.95
CA HIS A 70 0.65 -8.03 -0.24
C HIS A 70 0.68 -9.20 0.76
N ALA A 71 1.78 -9.95 0.83
CA ALA A 71 1.89 -11.13 1.69
C ALA A 71 1.83 -10.73 3.17
N SER A 72 0.96 -11.37 3.93
CA SER A 72 0.83 -11.18 5.36
C SER A 72 1.67 -12.21 6.12
N THR A 73 2.54 -11.75 7.02
CA THR A 73 3.29 -12.62 7.93
C THR A 73 2.48 -13.04 9.17
N ALA A 74 1.38 -12.34 9.47
CA ALA A 74 0.58 -12.54 10.67
C ALA A 74 -0.28 -13.83 10.63
N GLY A 75 -0.40 -14.48 9.47
CA GLY A 75 -1.29 -15.63 9.24
C GLY A 75 -0.62 -17.01 9.16
N GLY A 76 0.62 -17.15 9.63
CA GLY A 76 1.32 -18.44 9.68
C GLY A 76 1.90 -18.93 8.33
N GLY A 77 2.23 -18.02 7.41
CA GLY A 77 2.98 -18.36 6.19
C GLY A 77 2.86 -17.33 5.07
N THR A 78 3.67 -17.49 4.02
CA THR A 78 3.72 -16.62 2.83
C THR A 78 2.54 -16.81 1.87
N GLU A 79 1.53 -17.56 2.27
CA GLU A 79 0.41 -17.99 1.42
C GLU A 79 -0.84 -17.13 1.60
N TRP A 80 -0.85 -16.23 2.59
CA TRP A 80 -1.94 -15.29 2.84
C TRP A 80 -1.56 -13.90 2.33
N PHE A 81 -2.50 -13.25 1.66
CA PHE A 81 -2.37 -11.95 1.04
C PHE A 81 -3.48 -11.03 1.54
N TYR A 82 -3.18 -9.74 1.71
CA TYR A 82 -4.17 -8.74 2.10
C TYR A 82 -4.50 -7.84 0.91
N PHE A 83 -5.78 -7.75 0.56
CA PHE A 83 -6.29 -6.84 -0.45
C PHE A 83 -7.31 -5.91 0.19
N SER A 84 -7.07 -4.61 0.03
CA SER A 84 -7.80 -3.54 0.73
C SER A 84 -9.12 -3.18 0.06
N ASN A 85 -9.28 -3.53 -1.21
CA ASN A 85 -10.43 -3.14 -2.02
C ASN A 85 -10.73 -4.13 -3.16
N ASP A 86 -11.92 -3.99 -3.74
CA ASP A 86 -12.41 -4.85 -4.82
C ASP A 86 -11.64 -4.69 -6.13
N VAL A 87 -10.97 -3.55 -6.33
CA VAL A 87 -10.16 -3.29 -7.54
C VAL A 87 -8.91 -4.18 -7.54
N GLU A 88 -8.23 -4.27 -6.39
CA GLU A 88 -7.09 -5.17 -6.19
C GLU A 88 -7.51 -6.62 -6.34
N LEU A 89 -8.61 -7.02 -5.70
CA LEU A 89 -9.17 -8.36 -5.82
C LEU A 89 -9.51 -8.72 -7.27
N SER A 90 -10.14 -7.80 -8.00
CA SER A 90 -10.47 -7.97 -9.42
C SER A 90 -9.23 -8.10 -10.29
N ARG A 91 -8.16 -7.36 -9.96
CA ARG A 91 -6.86 -7.48 -10.65
C ARG A 91 -6.24 -8.85 -10.42
N VAL A 92 -6.31 -9.39 -9.20
CA VAL A 92 -5.83 -10.74 -8.87
C VAL A 92 -6.61 -11.81 -9.62
N LYS A 93 -7.95 -11.75 -9.61
CA LYS A 93 -8.79 -12.67 -10.39
C LYS A 93 -8.45 -12.64 -11.87
N ARG A 94 -8.22 -11.46 -12.44
CA ARG A 94 -7.80 -11.29 -13.84
C ARG A 94 -6.42 -11.90 -14.09
N LEU A 95 -5.47 -11.73 -13.18
CA LEU A 95 -4.14 -12.36 -13.26
C LEU A 95 -4.25 -13.89 -13.21
N MET A 96 -5.06 -14.43 -12.31
CA MET A 96 -5.35 -15.87 -12.26
C MET A 96 -5.97 -16.35 -13.58
N TYR A 97 -7.01 -15.67 -14.07
CA TYR A 97 -7.72 -16.07 -15.29
C TYR A 97 -6.81 -16.16 -16.52
N LYS A 98 -5.84 -15.25 -16.67
CA LYS A 98 -4.81 -15.27 -17.74
C LYS A 98 -3.98 -16.56 -17.78
N HIS A 99 -3.94 -17.29 -16.67
CA HIS A 99 -3.21 -18.54 -16.54
C HIS A 99 -4.11 -19.78 -16.55
N SER A 100 -5.43 -19.61 -16.68
CA SER A 100 -6.33 -20.76 -16.83
C SER A 100 -6.16 -21.43 -18.19
N ASP A 101 -6.37 -22.75 -18.26
CA ASP A 101 -6.36 -23.47 -19.54
C ASP A 101 -7.55 -23.04 -20.43
N ASN A 102 -8.58 -22.44 -19.85
CA ASN A 102 -9.74 -21.87 -20.57
C ASN A 102 -9.50 -20.43 -21.05
N TYR A 103 -8.31 -19.86 -20.81
CA TYR A 103 -8.02 -18.49 -21.21
C TYR A 103 -7.99 -18.38 -22.73
N ARG A 104 -8.89 -17.54 -23.26
CA ARG A 104 -8.86 -17.11 -24.65
C ARG A 104 -8.36 -15.68 -24.69
N VAL A 105 -7.38 -15.41 -25.55
CA VAL A 105 -6.98 -14.02 -25.84
C VAL A 105 -8.22 -13.34 -26.41
N PRO A 106 -8.73 -12.25 -25.79
CA PRO A 106 -9.82 -11.49 -26.37
C PRO A 106 -9.41 -11.07 -27.77
N GLU A 107 -10.28 -11.29 -28.76
CA GLU A 107 -10.05 -10.76 -30.10
C GLU A 107 -9.80 -9.25 -29.94
N PRO A 108 -8.71 -8.71 -30.51
CA PRO A 108 -8.39 -7.31 -30.33
C PRO A 108 -9.59 -6.50 -30.79
N GLU A 109 -10.11 -5.63 -29.91
CA GLU A 109 -11.20 -4.72 -30.27
C GLU A 109 -10.83 -4.05 -31.60
N PRO A 110 -11.76 -4.01 -32.57
CA PRO A 110 -11.49 -3.38 -33.84
C PRO A 110 -10.96 -1.98 -33.53
N ARG A 111 -9.72 -1.72 -33.97
CA ARG A 111 -9.09 -0.42 -33.72
C ARG A 111 -10.11 0.62 -34.14
N PRO A 112 -10.46 1.59 -33.25
CA PRO A 112 -11.37 2.64 -33.64
C PRO A 112 -10.84 3.21 -34.95
N PRO A 113 -11.71 3.43 -35.96
CA PRO A 113 -11.27 3.91 -37.26
C PRO A 113 -10.37 5.10 -37.00
N ARG A 114 -9.12 4.99 -37.48
CA ARG A 114 -8.13 6.05 -37.28
C ARG A 114 -8.83 7.34 -37.69
N PRO A 115 -8.95 8.34 -36.79
CA PRO A 115 -9.64 9.58 -37.15
C PRO A 115 -9.06 10.03 -38.47
N ARG A 116 -9.94 10.21 -39.47
CA ARG A 116 -9.53 10.81 -40.74
C ARG A 116 -8.78 12.08 -40.34
N PRO A 117 -7.56 12.33 -40.84
CA PRO A 117 -6.86 13.55 -40.47
C PRO A 117 -7.83 14.70 -40.72
N GLU A 118 -8.34 15.31 -39.65
CA GLU A 118 -8.95 16.61 -39.79
C GLU A 118 -7.84 17.44 -40.42
N GLU A 119 -8.15 18.03 -41.57
CA GLU A 119 -7.27 18.95 -42.26
C GLU A 119 -7.08 20.12 -41.29
N LYS A 120 -6.13 19.97 -40.37
CA LYS A 120 -5.83 21.00 -39.39
C LYS A 120 -5.52 22.23 -40.24
N PRO A 121 -6.17 23.38 -40.00
CA PRO A 121 -5.78 24.62 -40.64
C PRO A 121 -4.28 24.73 -40.54
N TYR A 122 -3.60 25.01 -41.65
CA TYR A 122 -2.14 25.14 -41.65
C TYR A 122 -1.74 26.04 -40.49
N VAL A 123 -1.14 25.45 -39.46
CA VAL A 123 -0.55 26.18 -38.34
C VAL A 123 0.92 26.33 -38.72
N PRO A 124 1.41 27.55 -39.02
CA PRO A 124 2.82 27.76 -39.27
C PRO A 124 3.58 27.23 -38.06
N SER A 125 4.64 26.47 -38.32
CA SER A 125 5.48 25.87 -37.28
C SER A 125 5.90 26.97 -36.32
N ARG A 126 5.35 26.99 -35.10
CA ARG A 126 5.84 27.86 -34.03
C ARG A 126 7.33 27.54 -33.89
N ARG A 127 8.17 28.53 -34.16
CA ARG A 127 9.61 28.52 -33.87
C ARG A 127 9.77 27.85 -32.50
N ARG A 128 10.55 26.76 -32.45
CA ARG A 128 10.95 26.12 -31.20
C ARG A 128 11.41 27.23 -30.26
N SER A 129 10.68 27.47 -29.19
CA SER A 129 11.21 28.23 -28.07
C SER A 129 12.45 27.48 -27.58
N ASN A 130 13.50 28.25 -27.31
CA ASN A 130 14.78 27.73 -26.85
C ASN A 130 14.60 26.81 -25.64
N PRO A 131 15.51 25.83 -25.45
CA PRO A 131 15.51 24.98 -24.26
C PRO A 131 15.49 25.84 -22.99
N ILE A 132 14.69 25.39 -22.02
CA ILE A 132 14.55 26.01 -20.70
C ILE A 132 15.95 26.14 -20.10
N ASP A 133 16.32 27.38 -19.76
CA ASP A 133 17.57 27.67 -19.09
C ASP A 133 17.49 27.16 -17.64
N LEU A 134 18.21 26.08 -17.36
CA LEU A 134 18.28 25.40 -16.06
C LEU A 134 18.99 26.23 -14.97
N THR A 135 19.40 27.46 -15.27
CA THR A 135 20.04 28.37 -14.32
C THR A 135 19.07 29.38 -13.68
N ASP A 136 17.79 29.40 -14.08
CA ASP A 136 16.78 30.28 -13.49
C ASP A 136 16.17 29.67 -12.20
N PRO A 137 16.38 30.28 -11.00
CA PRO A 137 15.87 29.77 -9.73
C PRO A 137 14.34 29.71 -9.65
N SER A 138 13.63 30.51 -10.48
CA SER A 138 12.16 30.51 -10.57
C SER A 138 11.61 29.18 -11.12
N SER A 139 12.35 28.59 -12.06
CA SER A 139 11.98 27.35 -12.76
C SER A 139 12.21 26.10 -11.89
N ILE A 140 13.22 26.13 -11.02
CA ILE A 140 13.48 25.08 -10.02
C ILE A 140 12.35 25.04 -8.98
N PHE A 141 11.86 26.20 -8.55
CA PHE A 141 10.80 26.30 -7.54
C PHE A 141 9.46 25.69 -8.00
N LEU A 142 9.11 25.86 -9.28
CA LEU A 142 7.92 25.24 -9.87
C LEU A 142 8.06 23.71 -10.05
N MET A 143 9.27 23.21 -10.25
CA MET A 143 9.51 21.77 -10.37
C MET A 143 9.39 21.04 -9.02
N ILE A 144 9.80 21.69 -7.92
CA ILE A 144 9.70 21.15 -6.56
C ILE A 144 8.24 21.05 -6.08
N LEU A 145 7.36 21.97 -6.52
CA LEU A 145 5.93 21.96 -6.16
C LEU A 145 5.11 20.92 -6.93
N ALA A 146 5.60 20.43 -8.07
CA ALA A 146 4.90 19.46 -8.91
C ALA A 146 5.19 17.99 -8.53
N ASP A 147 6.18 17.74 -7.67
CA ASP A 147 6.56 16.41 -7.20
C ASP A 147 5.96 16.12 -5.80
N PRO A 148 5.03 15.16 -5.68
CA PRO A 148 4.38 14.84 -4.41
C PRO A 148 5.37 14.35 -3.33
N VAL A 149 6.53 13.80 -3.72
CA VAL A 149 7.56 13.35 -2.78
C VAL A 149 8.25 14.54 -2.13
N SER A 150 8.56 15.56 -2.93
CA SER A 150 9.20 16.79 -2.48
C SER A 150 8.28 17.63 -1.59
N ALA A 151 6.98 17.68 -1.90
CA ALA A 151 5.98 18.35 -1.07
C ALA A 151 5.83 17.67 0.32
N LEU A 152 5.83 16.34 0.37
CA LEU A 152 5.78 15.58 1.62
C LEU A 152 7.03 15.84 2.48
N PHE A 153 8.21 15.87 1.86
CA PHE A 153 9.47 16.17 2.56
C PHE A 153 9.46 17.57 3.19
N MET A 154 8.99 18.59 2.48
CA MET A 154 8.87 19.95 3.02
C MET A 154 7.87 20.05 4.17
N MET A 155 6.74 19.32 4.11
CA MET A 155 5.80 19.25 5.22
C MET A 155 6.46 18.64 6.47
N LEU A 156 7.17 17.51 6.33
CA LEU A 156 7.85 16.86 7.46
C LEU A 156 8.92 17.76 8.09
N LEU A 157 9.66 18.51 7.26
CA LEU A 157 10.69 19.43 7.73
C LEU A 157 10.07 20.60 8.52
N SER A 158 8.92 21.11 8.07
CA SER A 158 8.20 22.18 8.79
C SER A 158 7.69 21.73 10.15
N VAL A 159 7.13 20.52 10.25
CA VAL A 159 6.68 19.93 11.51
C VAL A 159 7.87 19.76 12.46
N ALA A 160 8.99 19.19 11.99
CA ALA A 160 10.18 19.01 12.83
C ALA A 160 10.72 20.32 13.41
N VAL A 161 10.78 21.40 12.61
CA VAL A 161 11.23 22.72 13.07
C VAL A 161 10.29 23.30 14.13
N ILE A 162 8.97 23.19 13.93
CA ILE A 162 7.97 23.65 14.91
C ILE A 162 8.11 22.88 16.23
N THR A 163 8.33 21.57 16.17
CA THR A 163 8.52 20.74 17.38
C THR A 163 9.79 21.11 18.13
N ILE A 164 10.90 21.39 17.43
CA ILE A 164 12.16 21.79 18.06
C ILE A 164 12.01 23.17 18.74
N LEU A 165 11.35 24.13 18.08
CA LEU A 165 11.11 25.45 18.64
C LEU A 165 10.18 25.40 19.86
N SER A 166 9.14 24.57 19.83
CA SER A 166 8.21 24.43 20.96
C SER A 166 8.86 23.75 22.17
N LEU A 167 9.68 22.71 21.97
CA LEU A 167 10.47 22.12 23.05
C LEU A 167 11.50 23.11 23.64
N GLY A 168 12.16 23.89 22.78
CA GLY A 168 13.08 24.94 23.21
C GLY A 168 12.41 26.00 24.09
N LEU A 169 11.19 26.41 23.73
CA LEU A 169 10.42 27.38 24.51
C LEU A 169 9.99 26.83 25.88
N VAL A 170 9.57 25.56 25.95
CA VAL A 170 9.21 24.92 27.23
C VAL A 170 10.43 24.81 28.15
N ASN A 171 11.60 24.45 27.62
CA ASN A 171 12.83 24.40 28.41
C ASN A 171 13.22 25.79 28.94
N LEU A 172 13.04 26.85 28.14
CA LEU A 172 13.33 28.22 28.58
C LEU A 172 12.40 28.65 29.73
N LEU A 173 11.11 28.34 29.63
CA LEU A 173 10.12 28.67 30.68
C LEU A 173 10.32 27.86 31.97
N MET A 174 10.81 26.63 31.87
CA MET A 174 11.11 25.80 33.04
C MET A 174 12.33 26.30 33.82
N VAL A 175 13.36 26.85 33.15
CA VAL A 175 14.59 27.32 33.80
C VAL A 175 14.33 28.51 34.75
N ASP A 176 13.41 29.40 34.42
CA ASP A 176 13.03 30.53 35.30
C ASP A 176 12.29 30.07 36.57
N SER A 177 11.62 28.92 36.53
CA SER A 177 10.83 28.41 37.65
C SER A 177 11.67 27.78 38.76
N TYR A 178 12.92 27.40 38.47
CA TYR A 178 13.82 26.76 39.44
C TYR A 178 14.65 27.73 40.30
N GLN A 179 14.64 29.04 40.02
CA GLN A 179 15.40 30.02 40.81
C GLN A 179 14.68 30.56 42.07
N GLN A 180 13.44 30.10 42.37
CA GLN A 180 12.65 30.59 43.50
C GLN A 180 12.49 29.61 44.67
N LEU A 181 13.50 28.77 44.97
CA LEU A 181 13.48 27.97 46.20
C LEU A 181 14.17 28.73 47.35
N PRO A 182 13.45 29.14 48.42
CA PRO A 182 14.06 29.78 49.56
C PRO A 182 14.89 28.76 50.36
N LEU A 183 16.14 29.11 50.67
CA LEU A 183 16.98 28.36 51.61
C LEU A 183 16.31 28.33 52.99
N GLU A 184 15.75 27.19 53.37
CA GLU A 184 15.27 26.95 54.72
C GLU A 184 16.44 27.00 55.71
N ARG A 185 16.36 27.93 56.67
CA ARG A 185 17.31 28.08 57.77
C ARG A 185 17.13 26.93 58.76
N THR A 186 18.21 26.19 59.01
CA THR A 186 18.29 25.21 60.09
C THR A 186 18.23 25.90 61.47
N PRO A 187 17.43 25.39 62.43
CA PRO A 187 17.36 25.98 63.77
C PRO A 187 18.53 25.53 64.65
N GLN A 188 19.15 26.51 65.32
CA GLN A 188 20.14 26.34 66.38
C GLN A 188 19.54 25.56 67.56
N ARG A 189 20.16 24.43 67.93
CA ARG A 189 19.93 23.73 69.20
C ARG A 189 20.57 24.54 70.33
N SER A 190 19.73 25.08 71.22
CA SER A 190 20.15 25.64 72.51
C SER A 190 20.63 24.52 73.44
N LEU A 191 21.81 24.74 74.03
CA LEU A 191 22.44 23.89 75.02
C LEU A 191 21.86 24.18 76.41
N ILE A 192 21.57 23.09 77.12
CA ILE A 192 21.13 22.99 78.50
C ILE A 192 22.15 23.61 79.45
N ARG A 193 21.68 24.37 80.45
CA ARG A 193 22.15 24.27 81.83
C ARG A 193 21.04 24.65 82.80
#